data_AF-A0A3B0Y327-F1
#
_entry.id   AF-A0A3B0Y327-F1
#
_cell.length_a   1.000
_cell.length_b   1.000
_cell.length_c   1.000
_cell.angle_alpha   90.00
_cell.angle_beta   90.00
_cell.angle_gamma   90.00
#
_symmetry.space_group_name_H-M   'P 1'
#
loop_
_entity.id
_entity.type
_entity.pdbx_description
1 polymer ?
#
loop_
_entity_poly.entity_id
_entity_poly.type
_entity_poly.pdbx_seq_one_letter_code
_entity_poly.pdbx_strand_id
1 'polypeptide(L)' 'MNRFNASVAEVDFLDNWQKSELAVCMLSNDKSYLDKQFSLLETCVLEYTELQLMSMRREWL' A
#
# COMPACT_ATOMS: atom_id res chain seq x y z
N MET A 1 13.36 1.63 -11.84
CA MET A 1 13.36 2.48 -10.63
C MET A 1 12.05 2.23 -9.89
N ASN A 2 12.09 1.98 -8.58
CA ASN A 2 10.88 1.80 -7.77
C ASN A 2 10.26 3.17 -7.46
N ARG A 3 8.93 3.29 -7.65
CA ARG A 3 8.19 4.55 -7.45
C ARG A 3 8.06 4.95 -5.97
N PHE A 4 8.18 3.97 -5.07
CA PHE A 4 8.07 4.13 -3.62
C PHE A 4 9.21 3.38 -2.91
N ASN A 5 9.69 3.92 -1.79
CA ASN A 5 10.55 3.20 -0.85
C ASN A 5 9.71 2.31 0.06
N ALA A 6 9.13 1.26 -0.52
CA ALA A 6 8.20 0.38 0.16
C ALA A 6 8.55 -1.09 -0.09
N SER A 7 8.43 -1.89 0.96
CA SER A 7 8.37 -3.35 0.87
C SER A 7 6.90 -3.75 0.77
N VAL A 8 6.57 -4.63 -0.17
CA VAL A 8 5.20 -5.10 -0.41
C VAL A 8 5.18 -6.62 -0.32
N ALA A 9 4.18 -7.16 0.37
CA ALA A 9 3.93 -8.59 0.44
C ALA A 9 2.41 -8.85 0.39
N GLU A 10 2.01 -9.94 -0.25
CA GLU A 10 0.67 -10.48 -0.09
C GLU A 10 0.60 -11.27 1.22
N VAL A 11 -0.41 -10.99 2.05
CA VAL A 11 -0.48 -11.51 3.43
C VAL A 11 -1.73 -12.30 3.75
N ASP A 12 -2.77 -12.22 2.91
CA ASP A 12 -3.99 -13.01 3.06
C ASP A 12 -4.67 -13.25 1.71
N PHE A 13 -5.65 -14.16 1.68
CA PHE A 13 -6.41 -14.59 0.51
C PHE A 13 -5.58 -15.25 -0.59
N LEU A 14 -4.45 -15.90 -0.23
CA LEU A 14 -3.50 -16.52 -1.17
C LEU A 14 -4.10 -17.61 -2.09
N ASP A 15 -5.21 -18.24 -1.66
CA ASP A 15 -5.94 -19.25 -2.44
C ASP A 15 -7.13 -18.66 -3.22
N ASN A 16 -7.34 -17.34 -3.17
CA ASN A 16 -8.44 -16.64 -3.84
C ASN A 16 -7.91 -15.74 -4.95
N TRP A 17 -8.33 -15.99 -6.18
CA TRP A 17 -7.90 -15.17 -7.32
C TRP A 17 -8.65 -13.83 -7.44
N GLN A 18 -9.82 -13.68 -6.79
CA GLN A 18 -10.66 -12.48 -6.88
C GLN A 18 -10.39 -11.47 -5.78
N LYS A 19 -9.60 -11.84 -4.77
CA LYS A 19 -9.34 -11.01 -3.60
C LYS A 19 -7.92 -11.27 -3.12
N SER A 20 -7.22 -10.19 -2.80
CA SER A 20 -5.87 -10.24 -2.23
C SER A 20 -5.78 -9.21 -1.11
N GLU A 21 -4.98 -9.48 -0.09
CA GLU A 21 -4.61 -8.50 0.93
C GLU A 21 -3.10 -8.24 0.85
N LEU A 22 -2.74 -6.97 0.64
CA LEU A 22 -1.35 -6.54 0.52
C LEU A 22 -0.93 -5.77 1.76
N ALA A 23 0.18 -6.18 2.37
CA ALA A 23 0.88 -5.41 3.38
C ALA A 23 1.96 -4.56 2.73
N VAL A 24 2.00 -3.27 3.10
CA VAL A 24 3.01 -2.32 2.64
C VAL A 24 3.74 -1.73 3.84
N CYS A 25 5.07 -1.89 3.87
CA CYS A 25 5.92 -1.33 4.91
C CYS A 25 6.87 -0.29 4.32
N MET A 26 6.94 0.88 4.94
CA MET A 26 7.85 1.97 4.57
C MET A 26 8.66 2.40 5.79
N LEU A 27 9.94 2.71 5.59
CA LEU A 27 10.85 3.14 6.65
C LEU A 27 11.53 4.46 6.25
N SER A 28 11.54 5.40 7.18
CA SER A 28 12.24 6.68 7.08
C SER A 28 12.47 7.27 8.46
N ASN A 29 13.44 8.17 8.56
CA ASN A 29 13.64 9.01 9.75
C ASN A 29 12.78 10.29 9.72
N ASP A 30 12.09 10.57 8.60
CA ASP A 30 11.20 11.72 8.44
C ASP A 30 9.74 11.25 8.33
N LYS A 31 8.94 11.56 9.37
CA LYS A 31 7.52 11.22 9.42
C LYS A 31 6.71 11.99 8.37
N SER A 32 7.00 13.26 8.14
CA SER A 32 6.28 14.07 7.14
C SER A 32 6.55 13.58 5.73
N TYR A 33 7.74 13.05 5.46
CA TYR A 33 8.01 12.31 4.23
C TYR A 33 7.14 11.05 4.11
N LEU A 34 7.04 10.24 5.16
CA LEU A 34 6.20 9.02 5.14
C LEU A 34 4.72 9.33 4.95
N ASP A 35 4.21 10.40 5.58
CA ASP A 35 2.84 10.87 5.36
C ASP A 35 2.59 11.23 3.88
N LYS A 36 3.50 11.98 3.25
CA LYS A 36 3.40 12.33 1.82
C LYS A 36 3.47 11.09 0.93
N GLN A 37 4.38 10.16 1.22
CA GLN A 37 4.49 8.90 0.47
C GLN A 37 3.22 8.07 0.58
N PHE A 38 2.62 8.01 1.77
CA PHE A 38 1.36 7.31 1.98
C PHE A 38 0.21 7.91 1.15
N SER A 39 0.06 9.25 1.14
CA SER A 39 -0.98 9.91 0.31
C SER A 39 -0.78 9.66 -1.19
N LEU A 40 0.47 9.63 -1.66
CA LEU A 40 0.78 9.29 -3.05
C LEU A 40 0.44 7.83 -3.38
N LEU A 41 0.69 6.91 -2.44
CA LEU A 41 0.35 5.50 -2.58
C LEU A 41 -1.18 5.31 -2.62
N GLU A 42 -1.92 5.97 -1.74
CA GLU A 42 -3.38 5.94 -1.71
C GLU A 42 -3.97 6.44 -3.05
N THR A 43 -3.46 7.57 -3.55
CA THR A 43 -3.87 8.10 -4.87
C THR A 43 -3.57 7.09 -5.98
N CYS A 44 -2.37 6.50 -5.98
CA CYS A 44 -1.97 5.50 -6.97
C CYS A 44 -2.88 4.27 -6.98
N VAL A 45 -3.34 3.81 -5.80
CA VAL A 45 -4.26 2.68 -5.69
C VAL A 45 -5.66 3.08 -6.19
N LEU A 46 -6.14 4.27 -5.84
CA LEU A 46 -7.45 4.76 -6.27
C LEU A 46 -7.54 5.04 -7.78
N GLU A 47 -6.43 5.41 -8.42
CA GLU A 47 -6.34 5.59 -9.87
C GLU A 47 -6.42 4.26 -10.64
N TYR A 48 -6.19 3.11 -9.99
CA TYR A 48 -6.25 1.81 -10.62
C TYR A 48 -7.71 1.32 -10.73
N THR A 49 -8.31 1.44 -11.90
CA THR A 49 -9.74 1.21 -12.12
C THR A 49 -10.15 -0.25 -12.33
N GLU A 50 -9.19 -1.15 -12.58
CA GLU A 50 -9.48 -2.57 -12.81
C GLU A 50 -9.68 -3.37 -11.51
N LEU A 51 -9.39 -2.76 -10.36
CA LEU A 51 -9.57 -3.37 -9.04
C LEU A 51 -10.44 -2.47 -8.16
N GLN A 52 -11.19 -3.10 -7.27
CA GLN A 52 -11.94 -2.40 -6.24
C GLN A 52 -11.13 -2.39 -4.94
N LEU A 53 -10.84 -1.20 -4.42
CA LEU A 53 -10.29 -1.06 -3.07
C LEU A 53 -11.37 -1.38 -2.03
N MET A 54 -11.20 -2.49 -1.32
CA MET A 54 -12.14 -2.91 -0.27
C MET A 54 -11.91 -2.20 1.05
N SER A 55 -10.65 -2.05 1.45
CA SER A 55 -10.24 -1.38 2.68
C SER A 55 -8.77 -0.99 2.58
N MET A 56 -8.40 0.06 3.32
CA MET A 56 -7.01 0.47 3.50
C MET A 56 -6.83 0.91 4.95
N ARG A 57 -5.84 0.36 5.64
CA ARG A 57 -5.52 0.70 7.02
C ARG A 57 -4.06 1.12 7.12
N ARG A 58 -3.82 2.19 7.89
CA ARG A 58 -2.49 2.69 8.20
C ARG A 58 -2.20 2.54 9.67
N GLU A 59 -1.03 2.00 9.99
CA GLU A 59 -0.53 1.87 11.35
C GLU A 59 0.89 2.43 11.44
N TRP A 60 1.23 3.01 12.59
CA TRP A 60 2.58 3.44 12.92
C TRP A 60 3.14 2.47 13.94
N LEU A 61 4.36 1.97 13.67
CA LEU A 61 5.14 1.19 14.64
C LEU A 61 5.77 2.09 15.70
#